data_AF-A0A6A6QPV5-F1
#
_entry.id   AF-A0A6A6QPV5-F1
#
_cell.length_a   1.000
_cell.length_b   1.000
_cell.length_c   1.000
_cell.angle_alpha   90.00
_cell.angle_beta   90.00
_cell.angle_gamma   90.00
#
_symmetry.space_group_name_H-M   'P 1'
#
loop_
_entity.id
_entity.type
_entity.pdbx_description
1 polymer ?
#
loop_
_entity_poly.entity_id
_entity_poly.type
_entity_poly.pdbx_seq_one_letter_code
_entity_poly.pdbx_strand_id
1 'polypeptide(L)'
;MSTQALETLPAEIRQQIVANTITVIVNHDSFHTSTPLNGVCKTLQADITEVLRSWLPGPNSLEPIPNPLAARNVKSVQTHYEKLAEASNREWRGIEKITILIFGTELPRWVHNYFSSNLLEDVRCPDWISLFHELRELPETVKCVHVDLTPPPAMQEFLERYSTMQQLFWYWPVRDHLGVLQGLGGQWLHFDHHLPKAEHNAEQDGWHIADGPTSYLLW
;
A
#
# COMPACT_ATOMS: atom_id res chain seq x y z
N MET A 1 15.34 -11.72 -21.84
CA MET A 1 16.78 -11.71 -21.48
C MET A 1 17.26 -13.14 -21.37
N SER A 2 18.44 -13.47 -21.90
CA SER A 2 18.97 -14.83 -21.83
C SER A 2 19.34 -15.17 -20.37
N THR A 3 18.72 -16.20 -19.81
CA THR A 3 19.01 -16.73 -18.45
C THR A 3 20.46 -17.21 -18.32
N GLN A 4 21.10 -17.52 -19.46
CA GLN A 4 22.47 -18.03 -19.54
C GLN A 4 23.51 -17.05 -18.97
N ALA A 5 23.24 -15.74 -19.02
CA ALA A 5 24.16 -14.74 -18.45
C ALA A 5 24.20 -14.80 -16.92
N LEU A 6 23.05 -15.03 -16.26
CA LEU A 6 22.97 -15.08 -14.80
C LEU A 6 23.69 -16.30 -14.21
N GLU A 7 23.65 -17.44 -14.90
CA GLU A 7 24.31 -18.68 -14.42
C GLU A 7 25.83 -18.61 -14.45
N THR A 8 26.40 -17.76 -15.31
CA THR A 8 27.86 -17.57 -15.41
C THR A 8 28.43 -16.64 -14.33
N LEU A 9 27.57 -15.95 -13.58
CA LEU A 9 28.00 -15.06 -12.51
C LEU A 9 28.45 -15.86 -11.28
N PRO A 10 29.43 -15.37 -10.50
CA PRO A 10 29.76 -15.92 -9.19
C PRO A 10 28.52 -15.97 -8.26
N ALA A 11 28.50 -16.95 -7.35
CA ALA A 11 27.35 -17.18 -6.48
C ALA A 11 27.00 -15.95 -5.64
N GLU A 12 28.01 -15.25 -5.14
CA GLU A 12 27.88 -14.04 -4.35
C GLU A 12 27.13 -12.94 -5.12
N ILE A 13 27.45 -12.77 -6.41
CA ILE A 13 26.78 -11.79 -7.27
C ILE A 13 25.34 -12.21 -7.55
N ARG A 14 25.08 -13.50 -7.80
CA ARG A 14 23.71 -14.01 -8.02
C ARG A 14 22.85 -13.82 -6.78
N GLN A 15 23.36 -14.18 -5.60
CA GLN A 15 22.67 -14.00 -4.33
C GLN A 15 22.39 -12.52 -4.03
N GLN A 16 23.32 -11.62 -4.36
CA GLN A 16 23.09 -10.17 -4.24
C GLN A 16 21.97 -9.69 -5.17
N ILE A 17 21.95 -10.15 -6.43
CA ILE A 17 20.85 -9.86 -7.37
C ILE A 17 19.53 -10.38 -6.80
N VAL A 18 19.50 -11.63 -6.32
CA VAL A 18 18.33 -12.22 -5.69
C VAL A 18 17.86 -11.37 -4.51
N ALA A 19 18.73 -11.06 -3.56
CA ALA A 19 18.42 -10.27 -2.38
C ALA A 19 17.79 -8.90 -2.71
N ASN A 20 18.25 -8.26 -3.79
CA ASN A 20 17.75 -6.97 -4.26
C ASN A 20 16.40 -7.05 -5.01
N THR A 21 15.94 -8.26 -5.36
CA THR A 21 14.66 -8.48 -6.06
C THR A 21 13.59 -9.09 -5.19
N ILE A 22 13.91 -9.42 -3.93
CA ILE A 22 12.91 -9.93 -2.99
C ILE A 22 12.06 -8.77 -2.50
N THR A 23 10.76 -8.95 -2.56
CA THR A 23 9.77 -8.03 -2.00
C THR A 23 8.83 -8.77 -1.06
N VAL A 24 8.22 -8.04 -0.13
CA VAL A 24 7.23 -8.58 0.81
C VAL A 24 5.84 -8.12 0.36
N ILE A 25 4.98 -9.09 0.09
CA ILE A 25 3.59 -8.86 -0.31
C ILE A 25 2.68 -9.12 0.88
N VAL A 26 1.87 -8.13 1.23
CA VAL A 26 0.89 -8.21 2.32
C VAL A 26 -0.51 -8.40 1.73
N ASN A 27 -1.14 -9.51 2.08
CA ASN A 27 -2.50 -9.87 1.68
C ASN A 27 -3.45 -9.70 2.88
N HIS A 28 -4.74 -9.92 2.64
CA HIS A 28 -5.79 -9.79 3.65
C HIS A 28 -5.59 -10.69 4.88
N ASP A 29 -5.09 -11.92 4.69
CA ASP A 29 -4.98 -12.94 5.75
C ASP A 29 -3.54 -13.39 6.03
N SER A 30 -2.57 -12.94 5.23
CA SER A 30 -1.19 -13.41 5.33
C SER A 30 -0.23 -12.43 4.66
N PHE A 31 1.07 -12.70 4.82
CA PHE A 31 2.10 -12.09 3.98
C PHE A 31 3.00 -13.20 3.43
N HIS A 32 3.70 -12.90 2.34
CA HIS A 32 4.70 -13.80 1.78
C HIS A 32 5.80 -12.99 1.08
N THR A 33 6.96 -13.63 0.88
CA THR A 33 8.02 -13.07 0.04
C THR A 33 7.81 -13.47 -1.40
N SER A 34 8.12 -12.56 -2.31
CA SER A 34 8.09 -12.79 -3.75
C SER A 34 9.40 -12.33 -4.38
N THR A 35 9.78 -12.95 -5.49
CA THR A 35 10.89 -12.51 -6.34
C THR A 35 10.58 -12.91 -7.78
N PRO A 36 10.85 -12.04 -8.76
CA PRO A 36 10.67 -12.36 -10.18
C PRO A 36 11.61 -13.48 -10.67
N LEU A 37 12.59 -13.89 -9.87
CA LEU A 37 13.55 -14.94 -10.20
C LEU A 37 13.07 -16.35 -9.81
N ASN A 38 11.93 -16.45 -9.11
CA ASN A 38 11.37 -17.73 -8.71
C ASN A 38 11.01 -18.58 -9.93
N GLY A 39 11.42 -19.85 -9.95
CA GLY A 39 11.14 -20.77 -11.05
C GLY A 39 11.95 -20.55 -12.34
N VAL A 40 12.92 -19.62 -12.38
CA VAL A 40 13.74 -19.37 -13.59
C VAL A 40 14.67 -20.54 -13.89
N CYS A 41 15.47 -20.98 -12.92
CA CYS A 41 16.31 -22.19 -13.04
C CYS A 41 16.66 -22.76 -11.66
N LYS A 42 17.16 -24.00 -11.61
CA LYS A 42 17.48 -24.70 -10.35
C LYS A 42 18.55 -24.00 -9.52
N THR A 43 19.56 -23.43 -10.16
CA THR A 43 20.65 -22.70 -9.49
C THR A 43 20.10 -21.47 -8.77
N LEU A 44 19.29 -20.65 -9.46
CA LEU A 44 18.67 -19.48 -8.83
C LEU A 44 17.68 -19.88 -7.73
N GLN A 45 16.97 -21.00 -7.86
CA GLN A 45 16.10 -21.49 -6.78
C GLN A 45 16.89 -21.85 -5.51
N ALA A 46 18.07 -22.44 -5.67
CA ALA A 46 18.97 -22.71 -4.55
C ALA A 46 19.46 -21.39 -3.92
N ASP A 47 19.90 -20.44 -4.74
CA ASP A 47 20.32 -19.11 -4.28
C ASP A 47 19.18 -18.38 -3.54
N ILE A 48 17.94 -18.43 -4.05
CA ILE A 48 16.74 -17.86 -3.38
C ILE A 48 16.51 -18.52 -2.02
N THR A 49 16.57 -19.85 -1.96
CA THR A 49 16.37 -20.59 -0.71
C THR A 49 17.44 -20.23 0.33
N GLU A 50 18.68 -20.06 -0.11
CA GLU A 50 19.79 -19.66 0.75
C GLU A 50 19.65 -18.22 1.25
N VAL A 51 19.37 -17.28 0.35
CA VAL A 51 19.19 -15.86 0.68
C VAL A 51 18.03 -15.68 1.66
N LEU A 52 16.87 -16.28 1.40
CA LEU A 52 15.67 -16.11 2.23
C LEU A 52 15.85 -16.52 3.70
N ARG A 53 16.83 -17.38 4.03
CA ARG A 53 17.09 -17.81 5.42
C ARG A 53 17.66 -16.72 6.31
N SER A 54 18.27 -15.70 5.72
CA SER A 54 18.92 -14.60 6.47
C SER A 54 18.60 -13.23 5.90
N TRP A 55 17.77 -13.17 4.87
CA TRP A 55 17.36 -11.93 4.24
C TRP A 55 16.44 -11.15 5.18
N LEU A 56 16.77 -9.88 5.36
CA LEU A 56 15.97 -8.92 6.10
C LEU A 56 15.53 -7.84 5.14
N PRO A 57 14.23 -7.48 5.10
CA PRO A 57 13.73 -6.45 4.21
C PRO A 57 14.37 -5.11 4.52
N GLY A 58 14.68 -4.35 3.47
CA GLY A 58 15.00 -2.94 3.59
C GLY A 58 13.76 -2.11 3.94
N PRO A 59 13.94 -0.81 4.25
CA PRO A 59 12.84 0.07 4.64
C PRO A 59 11.76 0.25 3.55
N ASN A 60 12.10 -0.05 2.29
CA ASN A 60 11.22 0.06 1.11
C ASN A 60 10.95 -1.30 0.44
N SER A 61 11.20 -2.43 1.12
CA SER A 61 11.01 -3.77 0.53
C SER A 61 9.56 -4.28 0.58
N LEU A 62 8.66 -3.53 1.20
CA LEU A 62 7.23 -3.83 1.20
C LEU A 62 6.59 -3.32 -0.09
N GLU A 63 5.88 -4.18 -0.80
CA GLU A 63 5.06 -3.76 -1.94
C GLU A 63 3.88 -2.89 -1.47
N PRO A 64 3.32 -2.03 -2.34
CA PRO A 64 2.05 -1.36 -2.08
C PRO A 64 0.97 -2.36 -1.68
N ILE A 65 0.29 -2.07 -0.58
CA ILE A 65 -0.76 -2.91 0.00
C ILE A 65 -2.06 -2.64 -0.78
N PRO A 66 -2.56 -3.61 -1.57
CA PRO A 66 -3.70 -3.38 -2.48
C PRO A 66 -5.06 -3.38 -1.77
N ASN A 67 -5.11 -3.87 -0.53
CA ASN A 67 -6.32 -3.91 0.28
C ASN A 67 -6.04 -3.17 1.60
N PRO A 68 -6.74 -2.06 1.89
CA PRO A 68 -6.55 -1.32 3.13
C PRO A 68 -6.64 -2.18 4.41
N LEU A 69 -7.52 -3.19 4.42
CA LEU A 69 -7.66 -4.11 5.56
C LEU A 69 -6.45 -5.02 5.76
N ALA A 70 -5.62 -5.22 4.74
CA ALA A 70 -4.38 -5.98 4.84
C ALA A 70 -3.30 -5.25 5.65
N ALA A 71 -3.44 -3.93 5.90
CA ALA A 71 -2.50 -3.16 6.71
C ALA A 71 -2.31 -3.74 8.12
N ARG A 72 -3.35 -4.39 8.68
CA ARG A 72 -3.28 -5.12 9.96
C ARG A 72 -2.17 -6.18 10.02
N ASN A 73 -1.83 -6.76 8.87
CA ASN A 73 -0.80 -7.80 8.78
C ASN A 73 0.63 -7.24 8.77
N VAL A 74 0.82 -5.92 8.70
CA VAL A 74 2.15 -5.29 8.83
C VAL A 74 2.78 -5.64 10.18
N LYS A 75 1.99 -5.76 11.25
CA LYS A 75 2.45 -6.22 12.56
C LYS A 75 2.97 -7.66 12.54
N SER A 76 2.33 -8.53 11.77
CA SER A 76 2.78 -9.91 11.56
C SER A 76 4.09 -9.96 10.77
N VAL A 77 4.25 -9.10 9.76
CA VAL A 77 5.51 -8.93 9.01
C VAL A 77 6.63 -8.49 9.95
N GLN A 78 6.38 -7.46 10.77
CA GLN A 78 7.34 -6.95 11.75
C GLN A 78 7.77 -8.05 12.72
N THR A 79 6.81 -8.74 13.34
CA THR A 79 7.09 -9.84 14.29
C THR A 79 7.92 -10.96 13.66
N HIS A 80 7.66 -11.29 12.39
CA HIS A 80 8.40 -12.34 11.69
C HIS A 80 9.87 -11.95 11.46
N TYR A 81 10.11 -10.75 10.95
CA TYR A 81 11.47 -10.33 10.62
C TYR A 81 12.29 -9.90 11.84
N GLU A 82 11.66 -9.47 12.93
CA GLU A 82 12.33 -9.33 14.23
C GLU A 82 12.89 -10.67 14.71
N LYS A 83 12.08 -11.73 14.68
CA LYS A 83 12.53 -13.09 15.04
C LYS A 83 13.63 -13.59 14.12
N LEU A 84 13.55 -13.28 12.81
CA LEU A 84 14.59 -13.66 11.86
C LEU A 84 15.90 -12.89 12.09
N ALA A 85 15.80 -11.61 12.42
CA ALA A 85 16.95 -10.77 12.76
C ALA A 85 17.64 -11.30 14.03
N GLU A 86 16.88 -11.61 15.07
CA GLU A 86 17.36 -12.25 16.30
C GLU A 86 18.05 -13.58 16.00
N ALA A 87 17.40 -14.47 15.25
CA ALA A 87 17.95 -15.78 14.89
C ALA A 87 19.23 -15.70 14.04
N SER A 88 19.41 -14.62 13.29
CA SER A 88 20.61 -14.38 12.47
C SER A 88 21.67 -13.52 13.16
N ASN A 89 21.45 -13.14 14.42
CA ASN A 89 22.31 -12.22 15.17
C ASN A 89 22.57 -10.90 14.42
N ARG A 90 21.53 -10.37 13.79
CA ARG A 90 21.53 -9.12 13.05
C ARG A 90 20.52 -8.16 13.65
N GLU A 91 20.79 -6.87 13.52
CA GLU A 91 19.81 -5.84 13.84
C GLU A 91 18.92 -5.59 12.61
N TRP A 92 17.62 -5.43 12.84
CA TRP A 92 16.67 -5.00 11.81
C TRP A 92 15.90 -3.77 12.30
N ARG A 93 15.91 -2.72 11.49
CA ARG A 93 15.31 -1.42 11.85
C ARG A 93 13.78 -1.38 11.72
N GLY A 94 13.17 -2.45 11.25
CA GLY A 94 11.74 -2.51 10.96
C GLY A 94 11.35 -1.86 9.63
N ILE A 95 10.03 -1.76 9.42
CA ILE A 95 9.42 -1.14 8.25
C ILE A 95 9.16 0.34 8.57
N GLU A 96 9.75 1.25 7.80
CA GLU A 96 9.60 2.69 8.04
C GLU A 96 8.47 3.33 7.23
N LYS A 97 8.23 2.82 6.01
CA LYS A 97 7.25 3.34 5.09
C LYS A 97 6.37 2.22 4.54
N ILE A 98 5.07 2.47 4.51
CA ILE A 98 4.12 1.62 3.80
C ILE A 98 3.34 2.46 2.80
N THR A 99 2.93 1.83 1.70
CA THR A 99 1.98 2.41 0.75
C THR A 99 0.71 1.58 0.77
N ILE A 100 -0.44 2.22 0.92
CA ILE A 100 -1.76 1.58 0.85
C ILE A 100 -2.46 2.11 -0.38
N LEU A 101 -2.86 1.22 -1.27
CA LEU A 101 -3.66 1.56 -2.43
C LEU A 101 -5.13 1.56 -2.02
N ILE A 102 -5.80 2.69 -2.21
CA ILE A 102 -7.26 2.74 -2.01
C ILE A 102 -7.98 2.16 -3.21
N PHE A 103 -7.41 2.32 -4.40
CA PHE A 103 -7.92 1.71 -5.61
C PHE A 103 -7.16 0.44 -5.91
N GLY A 104 -7.87 -0.68 -5.95
CA GLY A 104 -7.35 -1.93 -6.51
C GLY A 104 -7.08 -1.79 -8.01
N THR A 105 -6.33 -2.74 -8.57
CA THR A 105 -6.07 -2.83 -10.01
C THR A 105 -7.31 -3.22 -10.82
N GLU A 106 -8.33 -3.75 -10.16
CA GLU A 106 -9.60 -4.14 -10.77
C GLU A 106 -10.70 -3.15 -10.40
N LEU A 107 -11.64 -2.93 -11.32
CA LEU A 107 -12.89 -2.24 -10.97
C LEU A 107 -13.58 -3.04 -9.86
N PRO A 108 -13.95 -2.40 -8.75
CA PRO A 108 -14.70 -3.07 -7.71
C PRO A 108 -15.95 -3.70 -8.29
N ARG A 109 -16.30 -4.92 -7.83
CA ARG A 109 -17.47 -5.64 -8.34
C ARG A 109 -18.77 -4.85 -8.22
N TRP A 110 -18.84 -3.92 -7.26
CA TRP A 110 -19.97 -3.01 -7.12
C TRP A 110 -20.16 -2.11 -8.33
N VAL A 111 -19.11 -1.75 -9.09
CA VAL A 111 -19.23 -0.93 -10.31
C VAL A 111 -20.15 -1.60 -11.34
N HIS A 112 -20.14 -2.94 -11.39
CA HIS A 112 -21.05 -3.70 -12.25
C HIS A 112 -22.50 -3.71 -11.74
N ASN A 113 -22.70 -3.56 -10.42
CA ASN A 113 -24.01 -3.55 -9.77
C ASN A 113 -24.68 -2.16 -9.74
N TYR A 114 -23.99 -1.09 -10.17
CA TYR A 114 -24.52 0.30 -10.22
C TYR A 114 -25.79 0.46 -11.05
N PHE A 115 -26.12 -0.50 -11.91
CA PHE A 115 -27.37 -0.51 -12.67
C PHE A 115 -28.56 -1.07 -11.87
N SER A 116 -28.35 -1.48 -10.62
CA SER A 116 -29.40 -1.86 -9.67
C SER A 116 -29.57 -0.76 -8.62
N SER A 117 -30.82 -0.44 -8.29
CA SER A 117 -31.31 0.85 -7.81
C SER A 117 -30.88 1.34 -6.41
N ASN A 118 -29.86 0.76 -5.76
CA ASN A 118 -29.41 1.16 -4.40
C ASN A 118 -28.00 1.78 -4.41
N LEU A 119 -27.86 2.88 -5.15
CA LEU A 119 -26.63 3.64 -5.42
C LEU A 119 -25.85 4.18 -4.20
N LEU A 120 -26.39 4.13 -2.98
CA LEU A 120 -25.73 4.68 -1.78
C LEU A 120 -25.22 3.60 -0.82
N GLU A 121 -25.73 2.37 -0.88
CA GLU A 121 -25.33 1.29 0.04
C GLU A 121 -24.18 0.44 -0.51
N ASP A 122 -24.07 0.32 -1.85
CA ASP A 122 -23.10 -0.56 -2.51
C ASP A 122 -21.83 0.14 -2.98
N VAL A 123 -21.81 1.47 -2.98
CA VAL A 123 -20.55 2.23 -2.95
C VAL A 123 -20.03 2.06 -1.55
N ARG A 124 -19.45 0.88 -1.31
CA ARG A 124 -18.49 0.75 -0.23
C ARG A 124 -17.34 1.65 -0.63
N CYS A 125 -17.50 2.93 -0.28
CA CYS A 125 -16.44 3.76 0.23
C CYS A 125 -15.49 2.81 0.97
N PRO A 126 -14.17 2.88 0.72
CA PRO A 126 -13.22 2.16 1.56
C PRO A 126 -13.72 2.32 2.98
N ASP A 127 -13.88 1.22 3.72
CA ASP A 127 -14.37 1.34 5.10
C ASP A 127 -13.30 2.10 5.87
N TRP A 128 -13.38 3.43 5.84
CA TRP A 128 -12.36 4.34 6.32
C TRP A 128 -12.24 4.17 7.81
N ILE A 129 -13.35 3.88 8.47
CA ILE A 129 -13.38 3.52 9.89
C ILE A 129 -12.51 2.29 10.13
N SER A 130 -12.74 1.21 9.36
CA SER A 130 -11.89 0.02 9.47
C SER A 130 -10.44 0.31 9.10
N LEU A 131 -10.16 1.05 8.02
CA LEU A 131 -8.79 1.43 7.65
C LEU A 131 -8.11 2.20 8.79
N PHE A 132 -8.72 3.25 9.33
CA PHE A 132 -8.16 4.02 10.43
C PHE A 132 -7.96 3.17 11.68
N HIS A 133 -8.86 2.21 11.93
CA HIS A 133 -8.66 1.23 12.99
C HIS A 133 -7.41 0.38 12.75
N GLU A 134 -7.20 -0.12 11.53
CA GLU A 134 -6.00 -0.89 11.20
C GLU A 134 -4.72 -0.05 11.24
N LEU A 135 -4.79 1.24 10.86
CA LEU A 135 -3.66 2.16 10.94
C LEU A 135 -3.18 2.40 12.37
N ARG A 136 -4.11 2.40 13.35
CA ARG A 136 -3.76 2.53 14.77
C ARG A 136 -2.98 1.33 15.31
N GLU A 137 -3.11 0.17 14.68
CA GLU A 137 -2.45 -1.07 15.09
C GLU A 137 -1.10 -1.30 14.37
N LEU A 138 -0.65 -0.33 13.58
CA LEU A 138 0.66 -0.41 12.91
C LEU A 138 1.81 -0.43 13.92
N PRO A 139 2.90 -1.15 13.62
CA PRO A 139 4.11 -1.09 14.43
C PRO A 139 4.66 0.34 14.56
N GLU A 140 5.24 0.66 15.72
CA GLU A 140 5.88 1.96 15.98
C GLU A 140 7.05 2.29 15.02
N THR A 141 7.62 1.26 14.39
CA THR A 141 8.65 1.43 13.35
C THR A 141 8.13 2.12 12.10
N VAL A 142 6.82 2.04 11.82
CA VAL A 142 6.17 2.67 10.67
C VAL A 142 5.99 4.16 10.95
N LYS A 143 6.83 4.97 10.29
CA LYS A 143 6.85 6.43 10.45
C LYS A 143 5.98 7.15 9.42
N CYS A 144 5.81 6.54 8.25
CA CYS A 144 5.11 7.12 7.12
C CYS A 144 4.12 6.13 6.51
N VAL A 145 2.85 6.52 6.48
CA VAL A 145 1.79 5.81 5.76
C VAL A 145 1.44 6.64 4.55
N HIS A 146 1.81 6.13 3.38
CA HIS A 146 1.42 6.72 2.11
C HIS A 146 0.11 6.10 1.66
N VAL A 147 -0.92 6.92 1.47
CA VAL A 147 -2.22 6.49 0.97
C VAL A 147 -2.34 6.95 -0.47
N ASP A 148 -2.22 6.00 -1.39
CA ASP A 148 -2.33 6.24 -2.82
C ASP A 148 -3.80 6.27 -3.24
N LEU A 149 -4.23 7.46 -3.64
CA LEU A 149 -5.58 7.74 -4.12
C LEU A 149 -5.61 7.88 -5.65
N THR A 150 -4.60 7.40 -6.35
CA THR A 150 -4.58 7.42 -7.81
C THR A 150 -5.56 6.37 -8.35
N PRO A 151 -6.67 6.77 -9.01
CA PRO A 151 -7.56 5.80 -9.62
C PRO A 151 -6.86 5.14 -10.82
N PRO A 152 -6.98 3.81 -11.03
CA PRO A 152 -6.53 3.20 -12.27
C PRO A 152 -7.32 3.75 -13.46
N PRO A 153 -6.80 3.70 -14.70
CA PRO A 153 -7.45 4.30 -15.87
C PRO A 153 -8.92 3.91 -16.06
N ALA A 154 -9.26 2.64 -15.80
CA ALA A 154 -10.64 2.17 -15.88
C ALA A 154 -11.57 2.82 -14.84
N MET A 155 -11.06 3.06 -13.62
CA MET A 155 -11.79 3.78 -12.58
C MET A 155 -11.87 5.27 -12.91
N GLN A 156 -10.83 5.85 -13.50
CA GLN A 156 -10.85 7.24 -13.92
C GLN A 156 -11.95 7.50 -14.96
N GLU A 157 -12.04 6.67 -16.01
CA GLU A 157 -13.10 6.77 -17.02
C GLU A 157 -14.50 6.63 -16.38
N PHE A 158 -14.64 5.70 -15.42
CA PHE A 158 -15.89 5.54 -14.67
C PHE A 158 -16.24 6.81 -13.87
N LEU A 159 -15.30 7.33 -13.08
CA LEU A 159 -15.50 8.53 -12.26
C LEU A 159 -15.84 9.76 -13.11
N GLU A 160 -15.19 9.92 -14.26
CA GLU A 160 -15.47 10.99 -15.22
C GLU A 160 -16.89 10.88 -15.81
N ARG A 161 -17.37 9.65 -16.05
CA ARG A 161 -18.73 9.40 -16.53
C ARG A 161 -19.80 9.67 -15.48
N TYR A 162 -19.47 9.54 -14.19
CA TYR A 162 -20.41 9.67 -13.07
C TYR A 162 -19.92 10.72 -12.05
N SER A 163 -19.97 11.99 -12.42
CA SER A 163 -19.45 13.12 -11.62
C SER A 163 -20.02 13.23 -10.19
N THR A 164 -21.26 12.80 -9.94
CA THR A 164 -21.84 12.73 -8.58
C THR A 164 -21.06 11.75 -7.68
N MET A 165 -20.47 10.70 -8.26
CA MET A 165 -19.68 9.72 -7.53
C MET A 165 -18.32 10.27 -7.14
N GLN A 166 -17.74 11.16 -7.95
CA GLN A 166 -16.54 11.89 -7.55
C GLN A 166 -16.80 12.70 -6.28
N GLN A 167 -17.93 13.40 -6.21
CA GLN A 167 -18.26 14.18 -5.02
C GLN A 167 -18.43 13.30 -3.77
N LEU A 168 -19.19 12.21 -3.88
CA LEU A 168 -19.39 11.30 -2.75
C LEU A 168 -18.09 10.60 -2.31
N PHE A 169 -17.25 10.20 -3.26
CA PHE A 169 -16.03 9.47 -2.97
C PHE A 169 -14.95 10.36 -2.33
N TRP A 170 -14.78 11.60 -2.82
CA TRP A 170 -13.71 12.48 -2.36
C TRP A 170 -14.08 13.29 -1.11
N TYR A 171 -15.34 13.70 -0.97
CA TYR A 171 -15.72 14.64 0.10
C TYR A 171 -16.17 13.96 1.40
N TRP A 172 -16.74 12.76 1.31
CA TRP A 172 -17.26 12.07 2.51
C TRP A 172 -16.15 11.68 3.51
N PRO A 173 -15.03 11.05 3.09
CA PRO A 173 -14.06 10.50 4.02
C PRO A 173 -13.34 11.57 4.84
N VAL A 174 -13.04 12.71 4.19
CA VAL A 174 -12.29 13.81 4.80
C VAL A 174 -13.16 14.55 5.82
N ARG A 175 -14.45 14.75 5.54
CA ARG A 175 -15.34 15.53 6.41
C ARG A 175 -15.66 14.82 7.73
N ASP A 176 -15.97 13.53 7.69
CA ASP A 176 -16.53 12.82 8.86
C ASP A 176 -15.47 12.16 9.75
N HIS A 177 -14.22 12.02 9.29
CA HIS A 177 -13.21 11.23 9.99
C HIS A 177 -11.96 11.99 10.44
N LEU A 178 -11.92 13.32 10.27
CA LEU A 178 -10.84 14.16 10.80
C LEU A 178 -10.62 13.99 12.32
N GLY A 179 -11.68 13.73 13.09
CA GLY A 179 -11.56 13.44 14.52
C GLY A 179 -10.87 12.11 14.84
N VAL A 180 -10.93 11.13 13.93
CA VAL A 180 -10.25 9.82 14.09
C VAL A 180 -8.75 9.96 13.83
N LEU A 181 -8.39 10.85 12.90
CA LEU A 181 -7.02 11.14 12.47
C LEU A 181 -6.16 11.82 13.55
N GLN A 182 -6.75 12.60 14.45
CA GLN A 182 -6.07 13.23 15.60
C GLN A 182 -5.52 12.21 16.62
N GLY A 183 -5.90 10.93 16.52
CA GLY A 183 -5.43 9.87 17.42
C GLY A 183 -4.16 9.13 16.97
N LEU A 184 -3.56 9.46 15.81
CA LEU A 184 -2.49 8.67 15.19
C LEU A 184 -1.05 9.02 15.65
N GLY A 185 -0.89 9.81 16.71
CA GLY A 185 0.34 9.81 17.51
C GLY A 185 1.66 10.07 16.77
N GLY A 186 1.71 11.08 15.90
CA GLY A 186 2.96 11.50 15.22
C GLY A 186 3.32 10.73 13.94
N GLN A 187 2.44 9.88 13.43
CA GLN A 187 2.60 9.26 12.10
C GLN A 187 2.24 10.24 10.96
N TRP A 188 3.04 10.21 9.90
CA TRP A 188 2.79 11.02 8.71
C TRP A 188 1.84 10.30 7.76
N LEU A 189 0.66 10.87 7.52
CA LEU A 189 -0.28 10.42 6.50
C LEU A 189 -0.11 11.27 5.25
N HIS A 190 0.46 10.67 4.20
CA HIS A 190 0.65 11.34 2.93
C HIS A 190 -0.41 10.87 1.94
N PHE A 191 -1.29 11.78 1.51
CA PHE A 191 -2.28 11.52 0.48
C PHE A 191 -1.77 12.07 -0.85
N ASP A 192 -1.53 11.21 -1.83
CA ASP A 192 -1.27 11.67 -3.21
C ASP A 192 -2.60 11.81 -3.95
N HIS A 193 -2.90 13.05 -4.36
CA HIS A 193 -4.05 13.36 -5.21
C HIS A 193 -3.58 13.97 -6.52
N HIS A 194 -3.79 13.26 -7.62
CA HIS A 194 -3.85 13.84 -8.95
C HIS A 194 -5.31 14.04 -9.33
N LEU A 195 -5.97 15.02 -8.71
CA LEU A 195 -7.36 15.35 -9.05
C LEU A 195 -7.40 16.19 -10.35
N PRO A 196 -8.27 15.86 -11.33
CA PRO A 196 -8.62 16.81 -12.36
C PRO A 196 -9.29 18.02 -11.70
N LYS A 197 -8.98 19.24 -12.18
CA LYS A 197 -9.53 20.50 -11.66
C LYS A 197 -11.05 20.45 -11.63
N ALA A 198 -11.63 20.18 -10.46
CA ALA A 198 -13.04 20.41 -10.24
C ALA A 198 -13.20 21.89 -9.90
N GLU A 199 -13.70 22.69 -10.84
CA GLU A 199 -14.04 24.12 -10.65
C GLU A 199 -15.27 24.30 -9.74
N HIS A 200 -15.37 23.53 -8.64
CA HIS A 200 -16.48 23.62 -7.71
C HIS A 200 -16.11 24.48 -6.50
N ASN A 201 -17.00 25.41 -6.17
CA ASN A 201 -16.85 26.47 -5.16
C ASN A 201 -16.62 25.92 -3.73
N ALA A 202 -15.40 25.50 -3.42
CA ALA A 202 -14.97 25.16 -2.05
C ALA A 202 -14.92 26.38 -1.11
N GLU A 203 -15.03 27.61 -1.64
CA GLU A 203 -15.05 28.85 -0.87
C GLU A 203 -16.27 28.99 0.05
N GLN A 204 -17.39 28.30 -0.21
CA GLN A 204 -18.59 28.44 0.65
C GLN A 204 -18.47 27.75 2.02
N ASP A 205 -17.54 26.78 2.17
CA ASP A 205 -17.35 26.02 3.41
C ASP A 205 -16.02 26.36 4.12
N GLY A 206 -15.26 27.34 3.64
CA GLY A 206 -14.03 27.81 4.28
C GLY A 206 -12.80 26.91 4.10
N TRP A 207 -12.79 26.04 3.08
CA TRP A 207 -11.66 25.14 2.80
C TRP A 207 -10.79 25.66 1.65
N HIS A 208 -9.49 25.84 1.91
CA HIS A 208 -8.49 26.01 0.87
C HIS A 208 -7.83 24.66 0.57
N ILE A 209 -8.23 24.03 -0.54
CA ILE A 209 -7.48 22.92 -1.12
C ILE A 209 -6.35 23.55 -1.93
N ALA A 210 -5.10 23.35 -1.51
CA ALA A 210 -3.95 23.86 -2.24
C ALA A 210 -3.71 23.03 -3.51
N ASP A 211 -3.29 23.68 -4.61
CA ASP A 211 -2.83 23.01 -5.82
C ASP A 211 -1.56 22.19 -5.53
N GLY A 212 -1.64 20.86 -5.61
CA GLY A 212 -0.50 19.94 -5.47
C GLY A 212 -0.81 18.69 -4.63
N PRO A 213 0.13 17.73 -4.53
CA PRO A 213 0.01 16.63 -3.58
C PRO A 213 -0.17 17.22 -2.18
N THR A 214 -1.35 17.00 -1.60
CA THR A 214 -1.70 17.58 -0.31
C THR A 214 -1.24 16.62 0.79
N SER A 215 -0.06 16.88 1.34
CA SER A 215 0.39 16.18 2.54
C SER A 215 -0.35 16.73 3.75
N TYR A 216 -1.10 15.90 4.47
CA TYR A 216 -1.75 16.30 5.72
C TYR A 216 -0.85 15.92 6.89
N LEU A 217 -0.41 16.93 7.63
CA LEU A 217 0.31 16.76 8.88
C LEU A 217 -0.73 16.60 9.99
N LEU A 218 -0.81 15.40 10.56
CA LEU A 218 -1.68 15.14 11.70
C LEU A 218 -0.82 15.23 12.96
N TRP A 219 -1.09 16.27 13.77
CA TRP A 219 -0.52 16.46 15.10
C TRP A 219 -1.42 15.81 16.15
#